data_AF-A0A348TTX9-F1
#
_entry.id   AF-A0A348TTX9-F1
#
_cell.length_a   1.000
_cell.length_b   1.000
_cell.length_c   1.000
_cell.angle_alpha   90.00
_cell.angle_beta   90.00
_cell.angle_gamma   90.00
#
_symmetry.space_group_name_H-M   'P 1'
#
loop_
_entity.id
_entity.type
_entity.pdbx_description
1 polymer ?
#
loop_
_entity_poly.entity_id
_entity_poly.type
_entity_poly.pdbx_seq_one_letter_code
_entity_poly.pdbx_strand_id
1 'polypeptide(L)' 'SGMILDPVTLTKDATVRDANAMMAEFRIGGIPVVNENRELIGIVTNRD' A
#
# COMPACT_ATOMS: atom_id res chain seq x y z
N SER A 1 -5.72 -18.97 6.76
CA SER A 1 -4.50 -18.50 6.06
C SER A 1 -4.90 -18.03 4.69
N GLY A 2 -4.85 -16.72 4.44
CA GLY A 2 -5.26 -16.12 3.16
C GLY A 2 -4.06 -15.45 2.52
N MET A 3 -3.70 -15.88 1.31
CA MET A 3 -2.73 -15.21 0.47
C MET A 3 -3.50 -14.38 -0.56
N ILE A 4 -3.23 -13.09 -0.63
CA ILE A 4 -3.79 -12.21 -1.66
C ILE A 4 -2.82 -12.24 -2.85
N LEU A 5 -3.34 -12.63 -4.02
CA LEU A 5 -2.53 -12.82 -5.23
C LEU A 5 -2.15 -11.50 -5.89
N ASP A 6 -3.02 -10.49 -5.82
CA ASP A 6 -2.79 -9.16 -6.40
C ASP A 6 -3.18 -8.08 -5.38
N PRO A 7 -2.23 -7.68 -4.49
CA PRO A 7 -2.50 -6.65 -3.51
C PRO A 7 -2.56 -5.27 -4.17
N VAL A 8 -3.40 -4.39 -3.62
CA VAL A 8 -3.33 -2.96 -3.93
C VAL A 8 -1.99 -2.43 -3.43
N THR A 9 -1.30 -1.63 -4.25
CA THR A 9 0.02 -1.07 -3.94
C THR A 9 0.07 0.43 -4.18
N LEU A 10 1.03 1.12 -3.56
CA LEU A 10 1.36 2.52 -3.81
C LEU A 10 2.71 2.65 -4.49
N THR A 11 2.92 3.75 -5.21
CA THR A 11 4.25 4.16 -5.66
C THR A 11 4.95 4.99 -4.59
N LYS A 12 6.29 5.07 -4.65
CA LYS A 12 7.08 5.90 -3.72
C LYS A 12 6.73 7.39 -3.73
N ASP A 13 6.13 7.86 -4.83
CA ASP A 13 5.80 9.27 -5.03
C ASP A 13 4.36 9.61 -4.58
N ALA A 14 3.62 8.60 -4.09
CA ALA A 14 2.29 8.79 -3.52
C ALA A 14 2.34 9.60 -2.21
N THR A 15 1.31 10.41 -1.98
CA THR A 15 1.21 11.20 -0.76
C THR A 15 0.61 10.39 0.40
N VAL A 16 0.83 10.84 1.63
CA VAL A 16 0.18 10.27 2.83
C VAL A 16 -1.35 10.32 2.71
N ARG A 17 -1.90 11.35 2.05
CA ARG A 17 -3.33 11.45 1.80
C ARG A 17 -3.84 10.33 0.90
N ASP A 18 -3.06 9.95 -0.13
CA ASP A 18 -3.42 8.87 -1.04
C ASP A 18 -3.40 7.52 -0.31
N ALA A 19 -2.40 7.31 0.55
CA ALA A 19 -2.33 6.13 1.41
C ALA A 19 -3.53 6.02 2.35
N ASN A 20 -3.90 7.09 3.02
CA ASN A 20 -5.07 7.12 3.90
C ASN A 20 -6.38 6.88 3.16
N ALA A 21 -6.53 7.46 1.97
CA ALA A 21 -7.71 7.24 1.12
C ALA A 21 -7.84 5.77 0.72
N MET A 22 -6.76 5.14 0.25
CA MET A 22 -6.79 3.72 -0.13
C MET A 22 -6.98 2.79 1.07
N MET A 23 -6.36 3.05 2.23
CA MET A 23 -6.57 2.25 3.44
C MET A 23 -8.04 2.27 3.86
N ALA A 24 -8.70 3.44 3.79
CA ALA A 24 -10.11 3.59 4.08
C ALA A 24 -11.01 2.90 3.04
N GLU A 25 -10.71 3.06 1.75
CA GLU A 25 -11.46 2.47 0.64
C GLU A 25 -11.45 0.94 0.67
N PHE A 26 -10.25 0.35 0.76
CA PHE A 26 -10.07 -1.10 0.74
C PHE A 26 -10.17 -1.76 2.12
N ARG A 27 -10.34 -0.95 3.18
CA ARG A 27 -10.41 -1.39 4.59
C ARG A 27 -9.20 -2.24 5.00
N ILE A 28 -8.02 -1.83 4.54
CA ILE A 28 -6.74 -2.49 4.83
C ILE A 28 -5.90 -1.65 5.78
N GLY A 29 -5.23 -2.30 6.73
CA GLY A 29 -4.39 -1.63 7.72
C GLY A 29 -2.97 -1.33 7.25
N GLY A 30 -2.61 -1.75 6.04
CA GLY A 30 -1.32 -1.42 5.44
C GLY A 30 -1.29 -1.66 3.94
N ILE A 31 -0.46 -0.88 3.26
CA ILE A 31 -0.33 -0.86 1.81
C ILE A 31 1.15 -1.03 1.44
N PRO A 32 1.52 -2.05 0.66
CA PRO A 32 2.87 -2.20 0.13
C PRO A 32 3.21 -1.04 -0.83
N VAL A 33 4.43 -0.52 -0.71
CA VAL A 33 4.98 0.50 -1.60
C VAL A 33 5.95 -0.16 -2.57
N VAL A 34 5.74 0.07 -3.87
CA VAL A 34 6.55 -0.48 -4.96
C VAL A 34 7.22 0.61 -5.79
N ASN A 35 8.33 0.26 -6.44
CA ASN A 35 9.00 1.12 -7.42
C ASN A 35 8.42 0.92 -8.84
N GLU A 36 9.02 1.58 -9.83
CA GLU A 36 8.63 1.51 -11.25
C GLU A 36 8.74 0.09 -11.85
N ASN A 37 9.66 -0.74 -11.30
CA ASN A 37 9.83 -2.14 -11.69
C ASN A 37 8.87 -3.09 -10.96
N ARG A 38 7.92 -2.56 -10.19
CA ARG A 38 7.01 -3.31 -9.28
C ARG A 38 7.73 -4.08 -8.19
N GLU A 39 8.94 -3.69 -7.83
CA GLU A 39 9.68 -4.28 -6.71
C GLU A 39 9.20 -3.65 -5.41
N LEU A 40 9.00 -4.47 -4.38
CA LEU A 40 8.63 -4.01 -3.04
C LEU A 40 9.80 -3.23 -2.42
N ILE A 41 9.55 -1.99 -2.04
CA ILE A 41 10.54 -1.11 -1.42
C ILE A 41 10.14 -0.63 -0.03
N GLY A 42 8.90 -0.88 0.40
CA GLY A 42 8.43 -0.52 1.73
C GLY A 42 6.97 -0.88 1.99
N ILE A 43 6.47 -0.49 3.15
CA ILE A 43 5.08 -0.64 3.56
C ILE A 43 4.67 0.59 4.36
N VAL A 44 3.46 1.09 4.11
CA VAL A 44 2.80 2.09 4.96
C VAL A 44 1.71 1.39 5.75
N THR A 45 1.65 1.61 7.05
CA THR A 45 0.62 1.05 7.93
C THR A 45 -0.21 2.14 8.58
N ASN A 46 -1.39 1.78 9.08
CA ASN A 46 -2.28 2.68 9.80
C ASN A 46 -1.73 3.19 11.16
N ARG A 47 -0.53 2.76 11.56
CA ARG A 47 0.16 3.19 12.78
C ARG A 47 1.34 4.11 12.49
N ASP A 48 1.76 4.21 11.23
CA ASP A 48 2.77 5.16 10.76
C ASP A 48 2.13 6.54 10.56
#